data_AF-A0A7C5NT69-F1
#
_entry.id   AF-A0A7C5NT69-F1
#
_cell.length_a   1.000
_cell.length_b   1.000
_cell.length_c   1.000
_cell.angle_alpha   90.00
_cell.angle_beta   90.00
_cell.angle_gamma   90.00
#
_symmetry.space_group_name_H-M   'P 1'
#
loop_
_entity.id
_entity.type
_entity.pdbx_description
1 polymer ?
#
loop_
_entity_poly.entity_id
_entity_poly.type
_entity_poly.pdbx_seq_one_letter_code
_entity_poly.pdbx_strand_id
1 'polypeptide(L)'
;QDLDRGVVVGQRSFGKGLVQNIFPIGYNSKVKITISKYYIPSGRCIQSKVYKNGKAVKIDKNTQNLFYTKNGRKVYDVGGIEPDVIIEKDKYSPLVTNLIKDNVIFKYVNSFVLKNKKIAPVDSFKYEDFDNFKKFVNKLNYNFDTKTENSLNKIKGSIKEDNLDEELITDIDNILNKVKSMKSSLLDKDRDTLLRLIEKEIVKRYYFKTGEIKDSLKNDKEIKKAIEILNNTSEYDKILNPEK
;
A
#
# COMPACT_ATOMS: atom_id res chain seq x y z
N GLN A 1 15.56 2.53 -17.60
CA GLN A 1 14.87 3.75 -18.01
C GLN A 1 15.77 4.71 -18.78
N ASP A 2 16.68 5.46 -18.15
CA ASP A 2 17.41 6.57 -18.82
C ASP A 2 18.27 6.20 -20.03
N LEU A 3 18.79 4.97 -20.07
CA LEU A 3 19.54 4.45 -21.22
C LEU A 3 18.64 3.80 -22.27
N ASP A 4 17.33 3.81 -22.06
CA ASP A 4 16.31 3.17 -22.90
C ASP A 4 16.56 1.68 -23.15
N ARG A 5 17.22 1.02 -22.18
CA ARG A 5 17.48 -0.43 -22.20
C ARG A 5 16.30 -1.28 -21.75
N GLY A 6 15.27 -0.65 -21.18
CA GLY A 6 14.16 -1.38 -20.58
C GLY A 6 13.10 -0.46 -20.00
N VAL A 7 11.87 -0.94 -20.11
CA VAL A 7 10.64 -0.33 -19.61
C VAL A 7 10.52 -0.57 -18.11
N VAL A 8 10.24 0.49 -17.35
CA VAL A 8 9.98 0.41 -15.91
C VAL A 8 8.47 0.38 -15.68
N VAL A 9 7.99 -0.63 -14.97
CA VAL A 9 6.57 -0.85 -14.68
C VAL A 9 6.36 -0.83 -13.17
N GLY A 10 5.28 -0.19 -12.70
CA GLY A 10 4.87 -0.24 -11.28
C GLY A 10 4.57 1.14 -10.71
N GLN A 11 5.10 1.42 -9.53
CA GLN A 11 4.84 2.65 -8.78
C GLN A 11 6.06 3.56 -8.72
N ARG A 12 5.81 4.86 -8.51
CA ARG A 12 6.87 5.83 -8.26
C ARG A 12 7.72 5.41 -7.06
N SER A 13 9.03 5.33 -7.25
CA SER A 13 9.96 5.02 -6.17
C SER A 13 10.00 6.14 -5.12
N PHE A 14 10.55 5.84 -3.93
CA PHE A 14 10.62 6.81 -2.82
C PHE A 14 11.50 8.04 -3.12
N GLY A 15 12.49 7.90 -4.01
CA GLY A 15 13.45 8.96 -4.32
C GLY A 15 14.42 9.26 -3.17
N LYS A 16 14.98 8.22 -2.55
CA LYS A 16 16.08 8.39 -1.57
C LYS A 16 17.40 8.45 -2.33
N GLY A 17 17.84 9.66 -2.65
CA GLY A 17 19.03 9.95 -3.43
C GLY A 17 20.25 10.39 -2.62
N LEU A 18 20.22 10.37 -1.28
CA LEU A 18 21.34 10.83 -0.46
C LEU A 18 22.28 9.69 -0.07
N VAL A 19 23.59 9.93 -0.20
CA VAL A 19 24.65 9.04 0.28
C VAL A 19 25.17 9.57 1.60
N GLN A 20 25.18 8.71 2.62
CA GLN A 20 25.65 9.05 3.95
C GLN A 20 26.84 8.17 4.32
N ASN A 21 27.88 8.78 4.88
CA ASN A 21 29.02 8.07 5.46
C ASN A 21 29.10 8.34 6.96
N ILE A 22 29.72 7.41 7.69
CA ILE A 22 29.87 7.47 9.14
C ILE A 22 31.35 7.67 9.47
N PHE A 23 31.66 8.74 10.18
CA PHE A 23 33.01 9.09 10.60
C PHE A 23 33.15 8.91 12.11
N PRO A 24 34.14 8.14 12.61
CA PRO A 24 34.42 8.07 14.03
C PRO A 24 35.02 9.40 14.53
N ILE A 25 34.62 9.83 15.71
CA ILE A 25 35.12 11.08 16.33
C ILE A 25 35.74 10.84 17.73
N GLY A 26 36.05 9.58 18.05
CA GLY A 26 36.56 9.15 19.36
C GLY A 26 35.45 8.76 20.34
N TYR A 27 35.83 8.20 21.50
CA TYR A 27 34.91 7.83 22.60
C TYR A 27 33.68 7.01 22.16
N ASN A 28 33.87 6.04 21.27
CA ASN A 28 32.80 5.22 20.68
C ASN A 28 31.67 6.05 20.00
N SER A 29 31.94 7.32 19.69
CA SER A 29 31.02 8.26 19.06
C SER A 29 31.29 8.35 17.56
N LYS A 30 30.21 8.57 16.80
CA LYS A 30 30.23 8.55 15.34
C LYS A 30 29.36 9.68 14.79
N VAL A 31 29.82 10.35 13.75
CA VAL A 31 29.06 11.37 13.02
C VAL A 31 28.62 10.80 11.68
N LYS A 32 27.32 10.90 11.39
CA LYS A 32 26.76 10.50 10.10
C LYS A 32 26.59 11.73 9.22
N ILE A 33 27.38 11.82 8.15
CA ILE A 33 27.41 12.98 7.25
C ILE A 33 26.89 12.57 5.88
N THR A 34 25.99 13.38 5.32
CA THR A 34 25.56 13.25 3.92
C THR A 34 26.64 13.86 3.02
N ILE A 35 27.27 13.05 2.18
CA ILE A 35 28.43 13.47 1.37
C ILE A 35 28.11 13.66 -0.11
N SER A 36 27.03 13.04 -0.61
CA SER A 36 26.74 13.05 -2.05
C SER A 36 25.25 12.83 -2.35
N LYS A 37 24.89 13.08 -3.61
CA LYS A 37 23.57 12.80 -4.18
C LYS A 37 23.71 11.85 -5.38
N TYR A 38 22.73 10.98 -5.57
CA TYR A 38 22.62 10.13 -6.75
C TYR A 38 22.00 10.90 -7.92
N TYR A 39 22.75 10.90 -9.03
CA TYR A 39 22.31 11.35 -10.34
C TYR A 39 22.30 10.15 -11.28
N ILE A 40 21.30 10.08 -12.15
CA ILE A 40 21.16 9.03 -13.16
C ILE A 40 21.65 9.54 -14.52
N PRO A 41 21.91 8.66 -15.53
CA PRO A 41 22.65 9.05 -16.74
C PRO A 41 22.09 10.24 -17.53
N SER A 42 20.79 10.56 -17.42
CA SER A 42 20.22 11.79 -18.00
C SER A 42 20.66 13.08 -17.29
N GLY A 43 21.39 12.99 -16.17
CA GLY A 43 21.83 14.12 -15.36
C GLY A 43 20.81 14.57 -14.29
N ARG A 44 19.66 13.90 -14.18
CA ARG A 44 18.64 14.24 -13.18
C ARG A 44 18.94 13.66 -11.80
N CYS A 45 18.61 14.40 -10.75
CA CYS A 45 18.70 13.94 -9.36
C CYS A 45 17.45 13.16 -8.97
N ILE A 46 17.60 12.03 -8.28
CA ILE A 46 16.45 11.22 -7.84
C ILE A 46 15.89 11.62 -6.47
N GLN A 47 16.54 12.55 -5.77
CA GLN A 47 16.20 12.90 -4.40
C GLN A 47 14.84 13.61 -4.31
N SER A 48 13.92 13.08 -3.51
CA SER A 48 12.53 13.57 -3.42
C SER A 48 12.31 14.76 -2.49
N LYS A 49 13.26 15.05 -1.59
CA LYS A 49 13.14 16.10 -0.58
C LYS A 49 14.36 17.02 -0.57
N VAL A 50 14.10 18.31 -0.40
CA VAL A 50 15.14 19.33 -0.13
C VAL A 50 15.17 19.60 1.37
N TYR A 51 16.33 19.98 1.89
CA TYR A 51 16.46 20.38 3.29
C TYR A 51 16.57 21.90 3.35
N LYS A 52 15.61 22.55 4.00
CA LYS A 52 15.63 23.99 4.31
C LYS A 52 15.69 24.12 5.83
N ASN A 53 16.74 24.79 6.35
CA ASN A 53 16.98 24.96 7.79
C ASN A 53 16.90 23.64 8.57
N GLY A 54 17.53 22.57 8.04
CA GLY A 54 17.53 21.24 8.66
C GLY A 54 16.23 20.44 8.55
N LYS A 55 15.14 21.03 8.03
CA LYS A 55 13.85 20.35 7.86
C LYS A 55 13.67 19.85 6.43
N ALA A 56 13.21 18.61 6.29
CA ALA A 56 12.93 18.01 4.99
C ALA A 56 11.60 18.55 4.42
N VAL A 57 11.68 19.27 3.31
CA VAL A 57 10.55 19.84 2.59
C VAL A 57 10.36 19.09 1.27
N LYS A 58 9.11 18.79 0.94
CA LYS A 58 8.77 18.15 -0.34
C LYS A 58 9.04 19.15 -1.46
N ILE A 59 9.72 18.70 -2.52
CA ILE A 59 9.90 19.51 -3.72
C ILE A 59 8.52 19.71 -4.37
N ASP A 60 8.23 20.93 -4.78
CA ASP A 60 6.99 21.23 -5.50
C ASP A 60 7.04 20.58 -6.89
N LYS A 61 5.93 20.01 -7.35
CA LYS A 61 5.88 19.41 -8.69
C LYS A 61 6.05 20.47 -9.78
N ASN A 62 5.68 21.72 -9.49
CA ASN A 62 5.80 22.83 -10.44
C ASN A 62 7.26 23.29 -10.63
N THR A 63 8.18 22.86 -9.77
CA THR A 63 9.62 23.17 -9.89
C THR A 63 10.41 22.02 -10.50
N GLN A 64 9.76 21.14 -11.28
CA GLN A 64 10.41 20.04 -11.98
C GLN A 64 11.23 20.57 -13.15
N ASN A 65 12.49 20.17 -13.24
CA ASN A 65 13.30 20.40 -14.43
C ASN A 65 13.10 19.25 -15.41
N LEU A 66 13.05 19.58 -16.70
CA LEU A 66 12.91 18.63 -17.80
C LEU A 66 14.29 18.09 -18.22
N PHE A 67 14.36 16.78 -18.38
CA PHE A 67 15.51 16.02 -18.86
C PHE A 67 15.09 15.06 -19.96
N TYR A 68 16.07 14.47 -20.64
CA TYR A 68 15.85 13.54 -21.74
C TYR A 68 16.60 12.24 -21.51
N THR A 69 15.96 11.11 -21.83
CA THR A 69 16.65 9.82 -21.92
C THR A 69 17.53 9.76 -23.17
N LYS A 70 18.33 8.70 -23.33
CA LYS A 70 19.23 8.51 -24.48
C LYS A 70 18.51 8.63 -25.83
N ASN A 71 17.28 8.14 -25.92
CA ASN A 71 16.43 8.17 -27.12
C ASN A 71 15.51 9.40 -27.16
N GLY A 72 15.66 10.36 -26.25
CA GLY A 72 14.93 11.64 -26.27
C GLY A 72 13.59 11.64 -25.53
N ARG A 73 13.30 10.67 -24.65
CA ARG A 73 12.05 10.67 -23.88
C ARG A 73 12.10 11.69 -22.76
N LYS A 74 11.02 12.43 -22.57
CA LYS A 74 10.89 13.42 -21.50
C LYS A 74 10.86 12.74 -20.13
N VAL A 75 11.74 13.15 -19.23
CA VAL A 75 11.81 12.69 -17.83
C VAL A 75 12.09 13.88 -16.91
N TYR A 76 11.75 13.75 -15.62
CA TYR A 76 11.81 14.86 -14.65
C TYR A 76 12.64 14.51 -13.40
N ASP A 77 13.23 15.52 -12.74
CA ASP A 77 14.23 15.38 -11.64
C ASP A 77 13.70 15.48 -10.21
N VAL A 78 12.42 15.15 -10.00
CA VAL A 78 11.82 15.26 -8.67
C VAL A 78 11.23 13.93 -8.25
N GLY A 79 11.22 13.66 -6.94
CA GLY A 79 10.31 12.66 -6.36
C GLY A 79 10.65 11.20 -6.63
N GLY A 80 11.86 10.88 -7.06
CA GLY A 80 12.28 9.52 -7.42
C GLY A 80 12.05 9.16 -8.89
N ILE A 81 12.29 7.90 -9.21
CA ILE A 81 12.05 7.32 -10.53
C ILE A 81 10.54 7.12 -10.73
N GLU A 82 10.01 7.75 -11.77
CA GLU A 82 8.65 7.59 -12.28
C GLU A 82 8.64 6.47 -13.34
N PRO A 83 7.82 5.43 -13.18
CA PRO A 83 7.71 4.33 -14.14
C PRO A 83 7.24 4.80 -15.51
N ASP A 84 7.63 4.07 -16.55
CA ASP A 84 7.13 4.27 -17.92
C ASP A 84 5.67 3.78 -18.04
N VAL A 85 5.31 2.73 -17.29
CA VAL A 85 3.94 2.25 -17.13
C VAL A 85 3.56 2.26 -15.66
N ILE A 86 2.64 3.18 -15.31
CA ILE A 86 2.19 3.38 -13.94
C ILE A 86 1.10 2.36 -13.61
N ILE A 87 1.31 1.65 -12.49
CA ILE A 87 0.32 0.79 -11.86
C ILE A 87 -0.01 1.39 -10.51
N GLU A 88 -1.28 1.72 -10.30
CA GLU A 88 -1.70 2.27 -9.03
C GLU A 88 -1.57 1.22 -7.91
N LYS A 89 -1.13 1.69 -6.75
CA LYS A 89 -1.10 0.86 -5.56
C LYS A 89 -2.53 0.53 -5.14
N ASP A 90 -2.81 -0.74 -4.93
CA ASP A 90 -4.05 -1.17 -4.29
C ASP A 90 -4.17 -0.49 -2.91
N LYS A 91 -5.22 0.33 -2.77
CA LYS A 91 -5.60 0.93 -1.50
C LYS A 91 -6.65 0.05 -0.85
N TYR A 92 -6.34 -0.43 0.33
CA TYR A 92 -7.33 -1.10 1.15
C TYR A 92 -8.40 -0.13 1.59
N SER A 93 -9.64 -0.63 1.65
CA SER A 93 -10.73 0.10 2.27
C SER A 93 -10.38 0.41 3.75
N PRO A 94 -11.03 1.41 4.37
CA PRO A 94 -10.87 1.65 5.80
C PRO A 94 -11.17 0.41 6.66
N LEU A 95 -12.14 -0.41 6.24
CA LEU A 95 -12.48 -1.66 6.91
C LEU A 95 -11.32 -2.64 6.89
N VAL A 96 -10.81 -2.97 5.70
CA VAL A 96 -9.69 -3.90 5.54
C VAL A 96 -8.46 -3.40 6.29
N THR A 97 -8.21 -2.09 6.24
CA THR A 97 -7.11 -1.46 6.99
C THR A 97 -7.24 -1.67 8.50
N ASN A 98 -8.43 -1.48 9.06
CA ASN A 98 -8.68 -1.70 10.49
C ASN A 98 -8.55 -3.18 10.86
N LEU A 99 -9.09 -4.09 10.05
CA LEU A 99 -8.97 -5.55 10.27
C LEU A 99 -7.51 -6.01 10.29
N ILE A 100 -6.66 -5.43 9.44
CA ILE A 100 -5.21 -5.68 9.45
C ILE A 100 -4.59 -5.10 10.71
N LYS A 101 -4.86 -3.82 11.03
CA LYS A 101 -4.28 -3.12 12.18
C LYS A 101 -4.59 -3.83 13.51
N ASP A 102 -5.81 -4.32 13.66
CA ASP A 102 -6.28 -4.97 14.90
C ASP A 102 -6.00 -6.48 14.91
N ASN A 103 -5.22 -6.96 13.94
CA ASN A 103 -4.78 -8.34 13.78
C ASN A 103 -5.93 -9.35 13.69
N VAL A 104 -7.09 -8.94 13.16
CA VAL A 104 -8.28 -9.82 13.05
C VAL A 104 -8.01 -10.98 12.09
N ILE A 105 -7.42 -10.68 10.92
CA ILE A 105 -7.03 -11.69 9.93
C ILE A 105 -6.00 -12.66 10.54
N PHE A 106 -5.00 -12.14 11.25
CA PHE A 106 -4.00 -12.96 11.94
C PHE A 106 -4.63 -13.90 12.98
N LYS A 107 -5.53 -13.40 13.82
CA LYS A 107 -6.25 -14.21 14.82
C LYS A 107 -7.11 -15.29 14.17
N TYR A 108 -7.80 -14.94 13.07
CA TYR A 108 -8.57 -15.89 12.29
C TYR A 108 -7.70 -17.02 11.75
N VAL A 109 -6.61 -16.67 11.07
CA VAL A 109 -5.68 -17.64 10.49
C VAL A 109 -5.06 -18.53 11.57
N ASN A 110 -4.70 -18.00 12.75
CA ASN A 110 -4.23 -18.85 13.85
C ASN A 110 -5.27 -19.92 14.23
N SER A 111 -6.56 -19.55 14.31
CA SER A 111 -7.63 -20.51 14.61
C SER A 111 -7.82 -21.55 13.49
N PHE A 112 -7.62 -21.14 12.23
CA PHE A 112 -7.65 -22.03 11.07
C PHE A 112 -6.51 -23.05 11.12
N VAL A 113 -5.28 -22.59 11.39
CA VAL A 113 -4.09 -23.45 11.46
C VAL A 113 -4.18 -24.48 12.59
N LEU A 114 -4.74 -24.10 13.74
CA LEU A 114 -4.94 -25.05 14.86
C LEU A 114 -5.88 -26.21 14.49
N LYS A 115 -6.83 -25.98 13.58
CA LYS A 115 -7.79 -27.00 13.14
C LYS A 115 -7.30 -27.81 11.94
N ASN A 116 -6.42 -27.23 11.12
CA ASN A 116 -5.96 -27.83 9.87
C ASN A 116 -4.46 -28.14 9.95
N LYS A 117 -4.08 -29.42 10.10
CA LYS A 117 -2.64 -29.78 10.20
C LYS A 117 -1.88 -29.61 8.88
N LYS A 118 -2.56 -29.67 7.75
CA LYS A 118 -1.99 -29.57 6.39
C LYS A 118 -2.97 -28.84 5.48
N ILE A 119 -2.44 -28.27 4.40
CA ILE A 119 -3.20 -27.68 3.30
C ILE A 119 -2.66 -28.20 1.96
N ALA A 120 -3.39 -27.93 0.87
CA ALA A 120 -2.93 -28.26 -0.48
C ALA A 120 -1.58 -27.56 -0.81
N PRO A 121 -0.81 -28.09 -1.78
CA PRO A 121 0.40 -27.43 -2.29
C PRO A 121 0.16 -25.97 -2.67
N VAL A 122 1.17 -25.11 -2.50
CA VAL A 122 1.06 -23.66 -2.76
C VAL A 122 0.44 -23.39 -4.13
N ASP A 123 0.82 -24.13 -5.16
CA ASP A 123 0.40 -23.89 -6.54
C ASP A 123 -1.11 -24.10 -6.76
N SER A 124 -1.73 -25.02 -6.02
CA SER A 124 -3.15 -25.36 -6.11
C SER A 124 -3.99 -24.87 -4.93
N PHE A 125 -3.37 -24.35 -3.86
CA PHE A 125 -4.08 -23.88 -2.69
C PHE A 125 -4.88 -22.62 -3.02
N LYS A 126 -6.14 -22.61 -2.58
CA LYS A 126 -7.04 -21.46 -2.66
C LYS A 126 -7.98 -21.46 -1.47
N TYR A 127 -8.14 -20.29 -0.85
CA TYR A 127 -9.05 -20.13 0.29
C TYR A 127 -10.37 -19.51 -0.16
N GLU A 128 -11.48 -20.21 0.03
CA GLU A 128 -12.80 -19.78 -0.47
C GLU A 128 -13.86 -19.58 0.64
N ASP A 129 -13.56 -20.00 1.86
CA ASP A 129 -14.51 -20.04 2.98
C ASP A 129 -14.68 -18.66 3.65
N PHE A 130 -15.41 -17.78 2.97
CA PHE A 130 -15.65 -16.43 3.48
C PHE A 130 -16.64 -16.40 4.66
N ASP A 131 -17.59 -17.33 4.70
CA ASP A 131 -18.64 -17.33 5.73
C ASP A 131 -18.08 -17.69 7.11
N ASN A 132 -17.10 -18.58 7.21
CA ASN A 132 -16.42 -18.82 8.48
C ASN A 132 -15.62 -17.61 8.96
N PHE A 133 -15.04 -16.83 8.05
CA PHE A 133 -14.40 -15.56 8.41
C PHE A 133 -15.43 -14.56 8.95
N LYS A 134 -16.58 -14.39 8.28
CA LYS A 134 -17.67 -13.52 8.77
C LYS A 134 -18.16 -13.93 10.15
N LYS A 135 -18.39 -15.23 10.38
CA LYS A 135 -18.78 -15.77 11.69
C LYS A 135 -17.73 -15.46 12.76
N PHE A 136 -16.45 -15.56 12.42
CA PHE A 136 -15.36 -15.24 13.34
C PHE A 136 -15.33 -13.75 13.72
N VAL A 137 -15.45 -12.85 12.74
CA VAL A 137 -15.52 -11.41 12.98
C VAL A 137 -16.71 -11.05 13.88
N ASN A 138 -17.89 -11.64 13.61
CA ASN A 138 -19.09 -11.44 14.42
C ASN A 138 -18.91 -11.98 15.85
N LYS A 139 -18.31 -13.16 16.03
CA LYS A 139 -18.06 -13.76 17.34
C LYS A 139 -17.11 -12.92 18.21
N LEU A 140 -16.15 -12.25 17.59
CA LEU A 140 -15.25 -11.35 18.31
C LEU A 140 -15.96 -10.09 18.83
N ASN A 141 -17.24 -9.88 18.51
CA ASN A 141 -17.93 -8.59 18.68
C ASN A 141 -17.06 -7.45 18.17
N TYR A 142 -16.36 -7.67 17.05
CA TYR A 142 -15.36 -6.74 16.56
C TYR A 142 -16.08 -5.49 16.04
N ASN A 143 -16.13 -4.47 16.90
CA ASN A 143 -16.67 -3.18 16.56
C ASN A 143 -15.54 -2.33 15.99
N PHE A 144 -15.36 -2.38 14.67
CA PHE A 144 -14.54 -1.37 14.01
C PHE A 144 -15.34 -0.08 13.95
N ASP A 145 -14.90 0.95 14.67
CA ASP A 145 -15.52 2.26 14.51
C ASP A 145 -15.07 2.85 13.18
N THR A 146 -16.04 3.06 12.29
CA THR A 146 -15.83 3.80 11.06
C THR A 146 -15.47 5.25 11.38
N LYS A 147 -14.88 5.96 10.42
CA LYS A 147 -14.68 7.42 10.57
C LYS A 147 -16.00 8.13 10.85
N THR A 148 -17.08 7.68 10.21
CA THR A 148 -18.43 8.20 10.41
C THR A 148 -18.91 8.00 11.85
N GLU A 149 -18.77 6.80 12.41
CA GLU A 149 -19.15 6.54 13.81
C GLU A 149 -18.32 7.37 14.79
N ASN A 150 -17.02 7.49 14.56
CA ASN A 150 -16.16 8.34 15.36
C ASN A 150 -16.59 9.82 15.32
N SER A 151 -16.95 10.33 14.13
CA SER A 151 -17.45 11.70 13.99
C SER A 151 -18.82 11.88 14.67
N LEU A 152 -19.74 10.93 14.50
CA LEU A 152 -21.06 10.96 15.13
C LEU A 152 -20.97 10.90 16.65
N ASN A 153 -20.08 10.07 17.21
CA ASN A 153 -19.82 10.02 18.64
C ASN A 153 -19.23 11.33 19.17
N LYS A 154 -18.37 12.00 18.39
CA LYS A 154 -17.86 13.34 18.76
C LYS A 154 -18.97 14.38 18.77
N ILE A 155 -19.83 14.40 17.74
CA ILE A 155 -20.99 15.30 17.67
C ILE A 155 -21.92 15.05 18.86
N LYS A 156 -22.20 13.77 19.18
CA LYS A 156 -22.97 13.38 20.36
C LYS A 156 -22.35 13.86 21.67
N GLY A 157 -21.02 13.89 21.76
CA GLY A 157 -20.28 14.48 22.88
C GLY A 157 -20.49 15.98 22.98
N SER A 158 -20.30 16.71 21.88
CA SER A 158 -20.48 18.17 21.83
C SER A 158 -21.91 18.61 22.15
N ILE A 159 -22.93 17.88 21.66
CA ILE A 159 -24.34 18.16 22.00
C ILE A 159 -24.59 18.10 23.51
N LYS A 160 -23.97 17.14 24.21
CA LYS A 160 -24.07 17.03 25.67
C LYS A 160 -23.32 18.16 26.39
N GLU A 161 -22.16 18.55 25.88
CA GLU A 161 -21.37 19.66 26.44
C GLU A 161 -22.09 21.01 26.30
N ASP A 162 -22.74 21.23 25.16
CA ASP A 162 -23.49 22.43 24.84
C ASP A 162 -24.90 22.46 25.47
N ASN A 163 -25.31 21.39 26.17
CA ASN A 163 -26.66 21.19 26.73
C ASN A 163 -27.78 21.39 25.68
N LEU A 164 -27.58 20.87 24.47
CA LEU A 164 -28.57 20.88 23.40
C LEU A 164 -29.61 19.76 23.57
N ASP A 165 -30.69 19.82 22.78
CA ASP A 165 -31.86 18.94 22.88
C ASP A 165 -31.49 17.43 22.85
N GLU A 166 -32.08 16.64 23.75
CA GLU A 166 -31.92 15.18 23.82
C GLU A 166 -32.48 14.46 22.59
N GLU A 167 -33.42 15.08 21.85
CA GLU A 167 -33.93 14.53 20.58
C GLU A 167 -32.80 14.37 19.55
N LEU A 168 -31.84 15.29 19.52
CA LEU A 168 -30.66 15.21 18.64
C LEU A 168 -29.74 14.03 18.98
N ILE A 169 -29.65 13.68 20.27
CA ILE A 169 -28.87 12.50 20.70
C ILE A 169 -29.53 11.23 20.17
N THR A 170 -30.86 11.17 20.24
CA THR A 170 -31.66 10.04 19.76
C THR A 170 -31.52 9.87 18.25
N ASP A 171 -31.54 10.96 17.50
CA ASP A 171 -31.30 10.94 16.05
C ASP A 171 -29.90 10.43 15.69
N ILE A 172 -28.87 10.86 16.42
CA ILE A 172 -27.52 10.35 16.21
C ILE A 172 -27.45 8.85 16.50
N ASP A 173 -28.10 8.37 17.57
CA ASP A 173 -28.14 6.94 17.88
C ASP A 173 -28.86 6.13 16.80
N ASN A 174 -29.93 6.68 16.22
CA ASN A 174 -30.62 6.08 15.07
C ASN A 174 -29.70 5.99 13.85
N ILE A 175 -28.92 7.04 13.55
CA ILE A 175 -27.94 7.02 12.45
C ILE A 175 -26.82 6.01 12.75
N LEU A 176 -26.29 5.97 13.97
CA LEU A 176 -25.27 5.00 14.38
C LEU A 176 -25.76 3.56 14.20
N ASN A 177 -27.00 3.27 14.54
CA ASN A 177 -27.60 1.94 14.35
C ASN A 177 -27.75 1.57 12.86
N LYS A 178 -28.14 2.53 12.01
CA LYS A 178 -28.15 2.33 10.54
C LYS A 178 -26.75 2.08 9.99
N VAL A 179 -25.73 2.79 10.48
CA VAL A 179 -24.33 2.54 10.07
C VAL A 179 -23.87 1.15 10.51
N LYS A 180 -24.22 0.72 11.73
CA LYS A 180 -23.92 -0.63 12.23
C LYS A 180 -24.54 -1.73 11.37
N SER A 181 -25.80 -1.58 10.94
CA SER A 181 -26.46 -2.57 10.10
C SER A 181 -25.83 -2.69 8.70
N MET A 182 -25.22 -1.62 8.19
CA MET A 182 -24.47 -1.64 6.94
C MET A 182 -23.07 -2.29 7.05
N LYS A 183 -22.56 -2.58 8.26
CA LYS A 183 -21.20 -3.15 8.41
C LYS A 183 -21.05 -4.53 7.79
N SER A 184 -22.10 -5.35 7.81
CA SER A 184 -22.09 -6.68 7.20
C SER A 184 -21.89 -6.59 5.67
N SER A 185 -22.59 -5.67 5.01
CA SER A 185 -22.45 -5.47 3.56
C SER A 185 -21.09 -4.90 3.17
N LEU A 186 -20.43 -4.13 4.07
CA LEU A 186 -19.05 -3.68 3.85
C LEU A 186 -18.06 -4.85 3.82
N LEU A 187 -18.24 -5.88 4.66
CA LEU A 187 -17.41 -7.09 4.61
C LEU A 187 -17.59 -7.81 3.27
N ASP A 188 -18.83 -7.96 2.82
CA ASP A 188 -19.13 -8.62 1.53
C ASP A 188 -18.55 -7.84 0.34
N LYS A 189 -18.55 -6.51 0.39
CA LYS A 189 -17.92 -5.66 -0.64
C LYS A 189 -16.42 -5.90 -0.78
N ASP A 190 -15.73 -6.15 0.34
CA ASP A 190 -14.28 -6.38 0.37
C ASP A 190 -13.90 -7.88 0.32
N ARG A 191 -14.86 -8.77 0.01
CA ARG A 191 -14.70 -10.23 0.03
C ARG A 191 -13.43 -10.71 -0.66
N ASP A 192 -13.21 -10.34 -1.92
CA ASP A 192 -12.08 -10.84 -2.71
C ASP A 192 -10.73 -10.35 -2.18
N THR A 193 -10.70 -9.16 -1.60
CA THR A 193 -9.49 -8.63 -0.96
C THR A 193 -9.22 -9.36 0.35
N LEU A 194 -10.24 -9.60 1.16
CA LEU A 194 -10.12 -10.33 2.42
C LEU A 194 -9.72 -11.79 2.20
N LEU A 195 -10.31 -12.48 1.22
CA LEU A 195 -9.94 -13.85 0.86
C LEU A 195 -8.46 -13.93 0.47
N ARG A 196 -7.97 -13.02 -0.40
CA ARG A 196 -6.55 -12.97 -0.78
C ARG A 196 -5.63 -12.72 0.42
N LEU A 197 -6.02 -11.85 1.35
CA LEU A 197 -5.23 -11.57 2.55
C LEU A 197 -5.18 -12.76 3.51
N ILE A 198 -6.31 -13.45 3.67
CA ILE A 198 -6.41 -14.67 4.49
C ILE A 198 -5.59 -15.78 3.85
N GLU A 199 -5.74 -16.02 2.54
CA GLU A 199 -4.98 -17.01 1.77
C GLU A 199 -3.48 -16.79 1.93
N LYS A 200 -3.01 -15.55 1.70
CA LYS A 200 -1.61 -15.19 1.83
C LYS A 200 -1.07 -15.46 3.24
N GLU A 201 -1.82 -15.08 4.27
CA GLU A 201 -1.40 -15.32 5.67
C GLU A 201 -1.45 -16.81 6.03
N ILE A 202 -2.40 -17.60 5.49
CA ILE A 202 -2.44 -19.06 5.62
C ILE A 202 -1.20 -19.66 4.97
N VAL A 203 -0.94 -19.39 3.69
CA VAL A 203 0.19 -19.94 2.93
C VAL A 203 1.50 -19.64 3.66
N LYS A 204 1.67 -18.43 4.17
CA LYS A 204 2.83 -18.03 4.96
C LYS A 204 3.05 -18.89 6.22
N ARG A 205 2.00 -19.45 6.84
CA ARG A 205 2.14 -20.34 8.01
C ARG A 205 2.58 -21.76 7.67
N TYR A 206 2.16 -22.29 6.53
CA TYR A 206 2.51 -23.67 6.13
C TYR A 206 3.77 -23.74 5.29
N TYR A 207 4.03 -22.72 4.46
CA TYR A 207 5.08 -22.71 3.46
C TYR A 207 6.06 -21.55 3.64
N PHE A 208 5.96 -20.82 4.75
CA PHE A 208 6.85 -19.73 5.11
C PHE A 208 6.94 -18.65 4.02
N LYS A 209 8.05 -17.91 4.03
CA LYS A 209 8.34 -16.81 3.11
C LYS A 209 8.31 -17.25 1.64
N THR A 210 8.81 -18.44 1.34
CA THR A 210 8.90 -18.94 -0.04
C THR A 210 7.52 -19.23 -0.62
N GLY A 211 6.62 -19.83 0.16
CA GLY A 211 5.23 -20.00 -0.25
C GLY A 211 4.49 -18.68 -0.41
N GLU A 212 4.66 -17.75 0.53
CA GLU A 212 4.07 -16.40 0.45
C GLU A 212 4.47 -15.69 -0.85
N ILE A 213 5.74 -15.78 -1.23
CA ILE A 213 6.22 -15.20 -2.49
C ILE A 213 5.55 -15.90 -3.67
N LYS A 214 5.62 -17.23 -3.76
CA LYS A 214 5.01 -17.99 -4.87
C LYS A 214 3.52 -17.67 -5.06
N ASP A 215 2.77 -17.60 -3.96
CA ASP A 215 1.35 -17.24 -3.97
C ASP A 215 1.13 -15.82 -4.50
N SER A 216 1.91 -14.86 -4.00
CA SER A 216 1.80 -13.46 -4.41
C SER A 216 2.04 -13.25 -5.92
N LEU A 217 2.95 -14.04 -6.53
CA LEU A 217 3.26 -13.92 -7.96
C LEU A 217 2.09 -14.29 -8.88
N LYS A 218 1.17 -15.17 -8.46
CA LYS A 218 0.06 -15.64 -9.30
C LYS A 218 -0.92 -14.52 -9.70
N ASN A 219 -1.15 -13.60 -8.78
CA ASN A 219 -2.17 -12.55 -8.90
C ASN A 219 -1.56 -11.13 -8.89
N ASP A 220 -0.25 -11.03 -9.05
CA ASP A 220 0.45 -9.75 -9.07
C ASP A 220 0.12 -8.98 -10.36
N LYS A 221 -0.43 -7.77 -10.19
CA LYS A 221 -0.81 -6.89 -11.31
C LYS A 221 0.41 -6.36 -12.05
N GLU A 222 1.51 -6.10 -11.34
CA GLU A 222 2.75 -5.58 -11.90
C GLU A 222 3.42 -6.63 -12.78
N ILE A 223 3.42 -7.90 -12.34
CA ILE A 223 3.95 -9.02 -13.13
C ILE A 223 3.08 -9.28 -14.36
N LYS A 224 1.75 -9.31 -14.20
CA LYS A 224 0.84 -9.52 -15.34
C LYS A 224 1.03 -8.46 -16.41
N LYS A 225 1.11 -7.18 -16.01
CA LYS A 225 1.34 -6.07 -16.95
C LYS A 225 2.75 -6.11 -17.56
N ALA A 226 3.77 -6.51 -16.79
CA ALA A 226 5.11 -6.70 -17.33
C ALA A 226 5.16 -7.80 -18.41
N ILE A 227 4.49 -8.93 -18.21
CA ILE A 227 4.38 -10.01 -19.21
C ILE A 227 3.62 -9.52 -20.45
N GLU A 228 2.51 -8.80 -20.26
CA GLU A 228 1.73 -8.21 -21.36
C GLU A 228 2.60 -7.30 -22.24
N ILE A 229 3.36 -6.39 -21.62
CA ILE A 229 4.26 -5.46 -22.32
C ILE A 229 5.40 -6.22 -23.04
N LEU A 230 6.00 -7.22 -22.39
CA LEU A 230 7.10 -7.99 -22.99
C LEU A 230 6.65 -8.83 -24.19
N ASN A 231 5.39 -9.31 -24.18
CA ASN A 231 4.82 -10.06 -25.30
C ASN A 231 4.34 -9.15 -26.45
N ASN A 232 4.22 -7.84 -26.22
CA ASN A 232 3.81 -6.86 -27.23
C ASN A 232 4.99 -5.99 -27.67
N THR A 233 5.80 -6.51 -28.62
CA THR A 233 7.02 -5.83 -29.10
C THR A 233 6.73 -4.43 -29.64
N SER A 234 5.59 -4.23 -30.32
CA SER A 234 5.21 -2.92 -30.86
C SER A 234 4.97 -1.87 -29.76
N GLU A 235 4.23 -2.24 -28.70
CA GLU A 235 4.01 -1.36 -27.55
C GLU A 235 5.31 -1.09 -26.79
N TYR A 236 6.14 -2.13 -26.60
CA TYR A 236 7.44 -2.01 -25.95
C TYR A 236 8.36 -1.02 -26.67
N ASP A 237 8.48 -1.16 -28.00
CA ASP A 237 9.32 -0.29 -28.83
C ASP A 237 8.77 1.13 -28.88
N LYS A 238 7.45 1.30 -28.93
CA LYS A 238 6.79 2.62 -28.85
C LYS A 238 7.10 3.35 -27.55
N ILE A 239 7.17 2.63 -26.43
CA ILE A 239 7.52 3.23 -25.13
C ILE A 239 8.98 3.70 -25.11
N LEU A 240 9.91 2.94 -25.70
CA LEU A 240 11.34 3.25 -25.67
C LEU A 240 11.78 4.23 -26.78
N ASN A 241 11.05 4.27 -27.89
CA ASN A 241 11.34 5.08 -29.07
C ASN A 241 10.10 5.89 -29.48
N PRO A 242 9.77 6.99 -28.78
CA PRO A 242 8.68 7.85 -29.23
C PRO A 242 9.01 8.45 -30.61
N GLU A 243 8.00 8.57 -31.46
CA GLU A 243 8.12 9.29 -32.73
C GLU A 243 8.60 10.72 -32.45
N LYS A 244 9.58 11.17 -33.25
CA LYS A 244 10.21 12.49 -33.13
C LYS A 244 9.28 13.61 -33.58
#